data_AF-A0A7K2QAU4-F1
#
_entry.id   AF-A0A7K2QAU4-F1
#
_cell.length_a   1.000
_cell.length_b   1.000
_cell.length_c   1.000
_cell.angle_alpha   90.00
_cell.angle_beta   90.00
_cell.angle_gamma   90.00
#
_symmetry.space_group_name_H-M   'P 1'
#
loop_
_entity.id
_entity.type
_entity.pdbx_description
1 polymer ?
#
loop_
_entity_poly.entity_id
_entity_poly.type
_entity_poly.pdbx_seq_one_letter_code
_entity_poly.pdbx_strand_id
1 'polypeptide(L)'
;STSTSTSTSTTVVTVRNTGTGNTPALLTDLHLVDGKGTPVLPVRWSDNQISLWPGESATLTATYRTADLHGSAPRVRISGWNTPTATVPAV
;
A
#
# COMPACT_ATOMS: atom_id res chain seq x y z
N SER A 1 -6.24 -11.57 29.01
CA SER A 1 -7.39 -11.21 28.16
C SER A 1 -7.55 -9.70 28.18
N THR A 2 -7.38 -9.05 27.03
CA THR A 2 -7.61 -7.62 26.88
C THR A 2 -8.29 -7.42 25.53
N SER A 3 -9.62 -7.37 25.55
CA SER A 3 -10.44 -7.06 24.38
C SER A 3 -10.72 -5.56 24.40
N THR A 4 -9.78 -4.78 23.90
CA THR A 4 -10.05 -3.42 23.44
C THR A 4 -10.58 -3.56 22.03
N SER A 5 -11.82 -3.15 21.76
CA SER A 5 -12.36 -3.12 20.40
C SER A 5 -11.67 -2.00 19.62
N THR A 6 -10.45 -2.23 19.16
CA THR A 6 -9.79 -1.33 18.22
C THR A 6 -10.50 -1.46 16.89
N SER A 7 -11.18 -0.40 16.46
CA SER A 7 -11.74 -0.35 15.11
C SER A 7 -10.61 -0.54 14.10
N THR A 8 -10.81 -1.53 13.23
CA THR A 8 -9.91 -1.84 12.13
C THR A 8 -10.42 -1.16 10.88
N SER A 9 -9.50 -0.56 10.11
CA SER A 9 -9.76 0.00 8.79
C SER A 9 -9.14 -0.88 7.71
N THR A 10 -9.72 -0.79 6.51
CA THR A 10 -9.24 -1.47 5.32
C THR A 10 -8.99 -0.46 4.22
N THR A 11 -7.83 -0.56 3.56
CA THR A 11 -7.49 0.21 2.37
C THR A 11 -7.27 -0.77 1.21
N VAL A 12 -7.98 -0.56 0.10
CA VAL A 12 -7.84 -1.39 -1.11
C VAL A 12 -7.11 -0.59 -2.18
N VAL A 13 -6.04 -1.16 -2.74
CA VAL A 13 -5.15 -0.49 -3.70
C VAL A 13 -5.06 -1.33 -4.94
N THR A 14 -5.42 -0.78 -6.10
CA THR A 14 -5.11 -1.38 -7.39
C THR A 14 -3.86 -0.72 -7.97
N VAL A 15 -2.83 -1.52 -8.24
CA VAL A 15 -1.60 -1.08 -8.90
C VAL A 15 -1.56 -1.71 -10.29
N ARG A 16 -1.18 -0.90 -11.28
CA ARG A 16 -1.07 -1.31 -12.68
C ARG A 16 0.27 -0.91 -13.25
N ASN A 17 0.93 -1.81 -13.96
CA ASN A 17 2.07 -1.43 -14.80
C ASN A 17 1.56 -0.82 -16.11
N THR A 18 1.75 0.49 -16.27
CA THR A 18 1.32 1.25 -17.45
C THR A 18 2.41 1.39 -18.52
N GLY A 19 3.57 0.74 -18.34
CA GLY A 19 4.61 0.70 -19.36
C GLY A 19 4.11 0.04 -20.65
N THR A 20 4.66 0.47 -21.79
CA THR A 20 4.29 -0.04 -23.12
C THR A 20 5.37 -0.92 -23.76
N GLY A 21 6.50 -1.10 -23.06
CA GLY A 21 7.62 -1.97 -23.50
C GLY A 21 7.47 -3.40 -23.01
N ASN A 22 8.61 -4.10 -22.86
CA ASN A 22 8.68 -5.50 -22.42
C ASN A 22 9.34 -5.66 -21.03
N THR A 23 9.47 -4.57 -20.27
CA THR A 23 10.13 -4.57 -18.97
C THR A 23 9.10 -4.65 -17.84
N PRO A 24 9.18 -5.65 -16.94
CA PRO A 24 8.30 -5.72 -15.79
C PRO A 24 8.63 -4.64 -14.76
N ALA A 25 7.64 -4.20 -13.99
CA ALA A 25 7.85 -3.48 -12.75
C ALA A 25 8.17 -4.50 -11.66
N LEU A 26 9.41 -4.51 -11.17
CA LEU A 26 9.92 -5.53 -10.27
C LEU A 26 9.83 -5.10 -8.81
N LEU A 27 9.43 -6.03 -7.94
CA LEU A 27 9.41 -5.88 -6.48
C LEU A 27 8.70 -4.60 -6.03
N THR A 28 7.50 -4.38 -6.57
CA THR A 28 6.62 -3.25 -6.23
C THR A 28 6.12 -3.42 -4.81
N ASP A 29 6.63 -2.58 -3.91
CA ASP A 29 6.39 -2.57 -2.48
C ASP A 29 5.42 -1.43 -2.10
N LEU A 30 4.37 -1.78 -1.38
CA LEU A 30 3.32 -0.87 -0.91
C LEU A 30 3.46 -0.65 0.60
N HIS A 31 3.56 0.62 0.99
CA HIS A 31 3.62 1.05 2.38
C HIS A 31 2.42 1.93 2.71
N LEU A 32 1.63 1.52 3.69
CA LEU A 32 0.63 2.40 4.29
C LEU A 32 1.36 3.43 5.15
N VAL A 33 1.15 4.71 4.87
CA VAL A 33 1.79 5.81 5.58
C VAL A 33 0.76 6.85 6.02
N ASP A 34 1.08 7.57 7.11
CA ASP A 34 0.27 8.65 7.64
C ASP A 34 0.44 9.97 6.85
N GLY A 35 -0.16 11.05 7.36
CA GLY A 35 -0.07 12.39 6.76
C GLY A 35 1.36 12.95 6.70
N LYS A 36 2.30 12.40 7.48
CA LYS A 36 3.72 12.80 7.51
C LYS A 36 4.60 11.86 6.69
N GLY A 37 4.06 10.78 6.11
CA GLY A 37 4.81 9.78 5.38
C GLY A 37 5.47 8.71 6.26
N THR A 38 5.11 8.66 7.54
CA THR A 38 5.58 7.64 8.49
C THR A 38 4.79 6.35 8.30
N PRO A 39 5.45 5.16 8.27
CA PRO A 39 4.75 3.88 8.17
C PRO A 39 3.73 3.68 9.29
N VAL A 40 2.51 3.29 8.92
CA VAL A 40 1.45 2.91 9.85
C VAL A 40 1.62 1.43 10.18
N LEU A 41 1.92 1.13 11.46
CA LEU A 41 2.19 -0.22 11.93
C LEU A 41 1.45 -0.52 13.25
N PRO A 42 1.03 -1.78 13.47
CA PRO A 42 1.12 -2.90 12.53
C PRO A 42 0.11 -2.79 11.38
N VAL A 43 0.51 -3.26 10.19
CA VAL A 43 -0.36 -3.40 9.01
C VAL A 43 -0.22 -4.80 8.44
N ARG A 44 -1.34 -5.40 8.04
CA ARG A 44 -1.37 -6.66 7.30
C ARG A 44 -1.76 -6.37 5.86
N TRP A 45 -0.93 -6.79 4.92
CA TRP A 45 -1.26 -6.79 3.50
C TRP A 45 -1.75 -8.16 3.05
N SER A 46 -2.66 -8.20 2.08
CA SER A 46 -3.09 -9.45 1.43
C SER A 46 -1.99 -10.07 0.58
N ASP A 47 -1.15 -9.22 0.00
CA ASP A 47 0.06 -9.53 -0.77
C ASP A 47 0.95 -8.28 -0.77
N ASN A 48 2.24 -8.39 -1.05
CA ASN A 48 3.14 -7.24 -1.20
C ASN A 48 4.42 -7.64 -1.94
N GLN A 49 5.23 -6.66 -2.38
CA GLN A 49 6.46 -6.91 -3.14
C GLN A 49 6.21 -7.65 -4.47
N ILE A 50 5.07 -7.38 -5.10
CA ILE A 50 4.63 -8.02 -6.34
C ILE A 50 5.46 -7.56 -7.55
N SER A 51 5.50 -8.37 -8.61
CA SER A 51 6.04 -7.94 -9.89
C SER A 51 4.94 -7.98 -10.96
N LEU A 52 4.89 -6.96 -11.81
CA LEU A 52 3.83 -6.79 -12.82
C LEU A 52 4.45 -6.61 -14.20
N TRP A 53 4.07 -7.44 -15.15
CA TRP A 53 4.35 -7.22 -16.57
C TRP A 53 3.56 -6.01 -17.11
N PRO A 54 4.04 -5.38 -18.19
CA PRO A 54 3.31 -4.34 -18.90
C PRO A 54 1.85 -4.72 -19.18
N GLY A 55 0.92 -3.90 -18.70
CA GLY A 55 -0.53 -4.13 -18.81
C GLY A 55 -1.17 -4.86 -17.63
N GLU A 56 -0.41 -5.61 -16.84
CA GLU A 56 -0.91 -6.34 -15.67
C GLU A 56 -1.30 -5.40 -14.53
N SER A 57 -2.23 -5.87 -13.69
CA SER A 57 -2.69 -5.18 -12.49
C SER A 57 -2.87 -6.16 -11.35
N ALA A 58 -2.72 -5.67 -10.13
CA ALA A 58 -3.04 -6.40 -8.91
C ALA A 58 -3.81 -5.51 -7.94
N THR A 59 -4.73 -6.09 -7.18
CA THR A 59 -5.49 -5.42 -6.13
C THR A 59 -5.09 -5.97 -4.77
N LEU A 60 -4.52 -5.11 -3.94
CA LEU A 60 -3.95 -5.44 -2.64
C LEU A 60 -4.79 -4.77 -1.54
N THR A 61 -4.96 -5.48 -0.43
CA THR A 61 -5.74 -5.01 0.72
C THR A 61 -4.82 -4.83 1.92
N ALA A 62 -4.78 -3.62 2.49
CA ALA A 62 -4.15 -3.33 3.78
C ALA A 62 -5.21 -3.30 4.89
N THR A 63 -4.92 -3.97 6.00
CA THR A 63 -5.77 -3.99 7.20
C THR A 63 -4.94 -3.54 8.40
N TYR A 64 -5.43 -2.53 9.12
CA TYR A 64 -4.70 -1.83 10.19
C TYR A 64 -5.68 -1.22 11.20
N ARG A 65 -5.21 -0.84 12.39
CA ARG A 65 -6.09 -0.14 13.36
C ARG A 65 -6.24 1.31 12.95
N THR A 66 -7.47 1.81 12.93
CA THR A 66 -7.74 3.22 12.59
C THR A 66 -6.97 4.19 13.51
N ALA A 67 -6.78 3.81 14.77
CA ALA A 67 -6.06 4.61 15.76
C ALA A 67 -4.57 4.82 15.41
N ASP A 68 -3.95 3.91 14.65
CA ASP A 68 -2.53 4.00 14.28
C ASP A 68 -2.29 5.04 13.15
N LEU A 69 -3.35 5.61 12.56
CA LEU A 69 -3.26 6.78 11.68
C LEU A 69 -3.08 8.10 12.45
N HIS A 70 -3.27 8.10 13.78
CA HIS A 70 -3.16 9.28 14.63
C HIS A 70 -3.98 10.49 14.13
N GLY A 71 -5.17 10.22 13.58
CA GLY A 71 -6.08 11.24 13.04
C GLY A 71 -5.77 11.72 11.62
N SER A 72 -4.74 11.18 10.97
CA SER A 72 -4.44 11.47 9.56
C SER A 72 -5.30 10.65 8.61
N ALA A 73 -5.51 11.15 7.39
CA ALA A 73 -6.01 10.31 6.29
C ALA A 73 -4.91 9.33 5.82
N PRO A 74 -5.27 8.08 5.45
CA PRO A 74 -4.30 7.11 4.97
C PRO A 74 -3.76 7.50 3.60
N ARG A 75 -2.47 7.20 3.39
CA ARG A 75 -1.80 7.32 2.09
C ARG A 75 -1.03 6.05 1.81
N VAL A 76 -0.76 5.77 0.54
CA VAL A 76 0.04 4.61 0.13
C VAL A 76 1.25 5.09 -0.63
N ARG A 77 2.43 4.81 -0.08
CA ARG A 77 3.71 4.98 -0.77
C ARG A 77 4.01 3.70 -1.55
N ILE A 78 4.31 3.85 -2.83
CA ILE A 78 4.59 2.78 -3.76
C ILE A 78 6.01 2.98 -4.26
N SER A 79 6.84 1.95 -4.20
CA SER A 79 8.21 1.93 -4.73
C SER A 79 8.47 0.60 -5.41
N GLY A 80 9.36 0.55 -6.38
CA GLY A 80 9.82 -0.71 -6.97
C GLY A 80 11.30 -0.64 -7.29
N TRP A 81 11.89 -1.79 -7.59
CA TRP A 81 13.32 -1.89 -7.92
C TRP A 81 13.71 -1.02 -9.13
N ASN A 82 12.85 -0.99 -10.15
CA ASN A 82 13.08 -0.27 -11.41
C ASN A 82 11.96 0.74 -11.73
N THR A 83 11.22 1.19 -10.72
CA THR A 83 10.16 2.19 -10.87
C THR A 83 10.36 3.35 -9.88
N PRO A 84 10.00 4.59 -10.25
CA PRO A 84 10.09 5.72 -9.34
C PRO A 84 9.14 5.54 -8.14
N THR A 85 9.50 6.13 -7.01
CA THR A 85 8.62 6.16 -5.84
C THR A 85 7.49 7.17 -6.05
N ALA A 86 6.27 6.78 -5.71
CA ALA A 86 5.10 7.66 -5.69
C ALA A 86 4.37 7.54 -4.35
N THR A 87 3.59 8.54 -3.97
CA THR A 87 2.69 8.43 -2.80
C THR A 87 1.34 9.04 -3.11
N VAL A 88 0.30 8.23 -3.02
CA VAL A 88 -1.07 8.60 -3.38
C VAL A 88 -1.98 8.62 -2.14
N PRO A 89 -2.97 9.52 -2.07
CA PRO A 89 -4.05 9.41 -1.09
C PRO A 89 -4.78 8.07 -1.23
N ALA A 90 -5.20 7.48 -0.13
CA ALA A 90 -5.97 6.24 -0.09
C ALA A 90 -7.40 6.49 0.41
N VAL A 91 -8.07 7.43 -0.26
CA VAL A 91 -9.46 7.84 0.03
C VAL A 91 -10.48 6.82 -0.41
#